data_AF-A0A1X4I460-F1
#
_entry.id   AF-A0A1X4I460-F1
#
_cell.length_a   1.000
_cell.length_b   1.000
_cell.length_c   1.000
_cell.angle_alpha   90.00
_cell.angle_beta   90.00
_cell.angle_gamma   90.00
#
_symmetry.space_group_name_H-M   'P 1'
#
loop_
_entity.id
_entity.type
_entity.pdbx_description
1 polymer ?
#
loop_
_entity_poly.entity_id
_entity_poly.type
_entity_poly.pdbx_seq_one_letter_code
_entity_poly.pdbx_strand_id
1 'polypeptide(L)' 'MPQYLTVDHLLRQLQELDPDLPVRLAVNPDFPFAHYVGADVIVRGGTAYIADDGQEDYLPVGARDALAWA' A
#
# COMPACT_ATOMS: atom_id res chain seq x y z
N MET A 1 -11.11 5.18 -14.79
CA MET A 1 -10.64 4.08 -13.91
C MET A 1 -10.26 4.74 -12.59
N PRO A 2 -10.60 4.18 -11.42
CA PRO A 2 -10.28 4.84 -10.17
C PRO A 2 -8.75 5.00 -10.10
N GLN A 3 -8.29 6.19 -9.75
CA GLN A 3 -6.86 6.46 -9.59
C GLN A 3 -6.29 5.75 -8.34
N TYR A 4 -7.17 5.26 -7.45
CA TYR A 4 -6.82 4.61 -6.19
C TYR A 4 -7.72 3.40 -5.92
N LEU A 5 -7.17 2.37 -5.27
CA LEU A 5 -7.98 1.27 -4.75
C LEU A 5 -9.02 1.80 -3.76
N THR A 6 -10.28 1.38 -3.91
CA THR A 6 -11.36 1.77 -3.00
C THR A 6 -11.63 0.65 -2.01
N VAL A 7 -12.37 0.96 -0.95
CA VAL A 7 -12.83 -0.05 0.03
C VAL A 7 -13.64 -1.16 -0.66
N ASP A 8 -14.51 -0.83 -1.62
CA ASP A 8 -15.31 -1.83 -2.35
C ASP A 8 -14.43 -2.77 -3.18
N HIS A 9 -13.42 -2.22 -3.87
CA HIS A 9 -12.48 -3.04 -4.63
C HIS A 9 -11.68 -3.98 -3.72
N LEU A 10 -11.18 -3.48 -2.59
CA LEU A 10 -10.44 -4.27 -1.63
C LEU A 10 -11.30 -5.38 -1.03
N LEU A 11 -12.52 -5.06 -0.60
CA LEU A 11 -13.43 -6.04 0.00
C LEU A 11 -13.78 -7.15 -0.98
N ARG A 12 -14.04 -6.82 -2.25
CA ARG A 12 -14.33 -7.82 -3.28
C ARG A 12 -13.18 -8.80 -3.45
N GLN A 13 -11.94 -8.32 -3.52
CA GLN A 13 -10.76 -9.18 -3.64
C GLN A 13 -10.57 -10.06 -2.40
N LEU A 14 -10.73 -9.51 -1.19
CA LEU A 14 -10.57 -10.28 0.03
C LEU A 14 -11.66 -11.35 0.21
N GLN A 15 -12.89 -11.09 -0.25
CA GLN A 15 -13.99 -12.06 -0.20
C GLN A 15 -13.79 -13.28 -1.11
N GLU A 16 -12.90 -13.19 -2.10
CA GLU A 16 -12.57 -14.30 -3.00
C GLU A 16 -11.48 -15.23 -2.44
N LEU A 17 -10.83 -14.84 -1.33
CA LEU A 17 -9.75 -15.62 -0.70
C LEU A 17 -10.28 -16.56 0.39
N ASP A 18 -9.44 -17.54 0.76
CA ASP A 18 -9.66 -18.36 1.96
C ASP A 18 -9.70 -17.44 3.20
N PRO A 19 -10.80 -17.44 3.98
CA PRO A 19 -10.97 -16.54 5.12
C PRO A 19 -9.96 -16.76 6.26
N ASP A 20 -9.28 -17.91 6.28
CA ASP A 20 -8.26 -18.22 7.29
C ASP A 20 -6.84 -17.82 6.85
N LEU A 21 -6.67 -17.23 5.65
CA LEU A 21 -5.37 -16.74 5.20
C LEU A 21 -4.92 -15.53 6.03
N PRO A 22 -3.67 -15.53 6.54
CA PRO A 22 -3.09 -14.34 7.13
C PRO A 22 -2.90 -13.25 6.06
N VAL A 23 -3.16 -12.01 6.43
CA VAL A 23 -2.97 -10.82 5.58
C VAL A 23 -1.78 -10.01 6.09
N ARG A 24 -0.90 -9.55 5.18
CA ARG A 24 0.23 -8.66 5.48
C ARG A 24 0.22 -7.45 4.57
N LEU A 25 0.55 -6.28 5.14
CA LEU A 25 0.84 -5.07 4.37
C LEU A 25 2.33 -5.09 3.97
N ALA A 26 2.60 -4.99 2.67
CA ALA A 26 3.95 -4.92 2.11
C ALA A 26 4.30 -3.46 1.80
N VAL A 27 4.61 -2.68 2.84
CA VAL A 27 5.02 -1.27 2.75
C VAL A 27 6.40 -1.07 3.37
N ASN A 28 7.19 -0.17 2.81
CA ASN A 28 8.43 0.32 3.44
C ASN A 28 8.05 1.44 4.43
N PRO A 29 8.35 1.32 5.74
CA PRO A 29 7.57 1.97 6.79
C PRO A 29 7.77 3.48 7.01
N ASP A 30 8.30 4.24 6.05
CA ASP A 30 8.41 5.69 6.19
C ASP A 30 7.10 6.37 5.75
N PHE A 31 6.63 7.38 6.49
CA PHE A 31 5.45 8.20 6.13
C PHE A 31 4.15 7.41 5.83
N PRO A 32 3.53 6.73 6.81
CA PRO A 32 2.44 5.78 6.60
C PRO A 32 1.18 6.34 5.93
N PHE A 33 0.96 7.65 5.96
CA PHE A 33 -0.18 8.30 5.31
C PHE A 33 0.11 8.76 3.88
N ALA A 34 1.36 8.66 3.45
CA ALA A 34 1.75 9.03 2.11
C ALA A 34 1.53 7.86 1.14
N HIS A 35 1.29 6.63 1.63
CA HIS A 35 1.21 5.44 0.80
C HIS A 35 -0.22 5.09 0.38
N TYR A 36 -0.37 4.72 -0.88
CA TYR A 36 -1.59 4.14 -1.41
C TYR A 36 -1.56 2.61 -1.34
N VAL A 37 -2.74 1.99 -1.32
CA VAL A 37 -2.85 0.54 -1.41
C VAL A 37 -2.86 0.12 -2.88
N GLY A 38 -1.98 -0.81 -3.24
CA GLY A 38 -1.84 -1.36 -4.58
C GLY A 38 -3.12 -1.98 -5.09
N ALA A 39 -3.31 -1.96 -6.42
CA ALA A 39 -4.56 -2.38 -7.04
C ALA A 39 -4.96 -3.83 -6.77
N ASP A 40 -3.99 -4.71 -6.49
CA ASP A 40 -4.18 -6.15 -6.39
C ASP A 40 -3.68 -6.74 -5.06
N VAL A 41 -4.47 -7.66 -4.49
CA VAL A 41 -4.06 -8.53 -3.39
C VAL A 41 -3.39 -9.78 -3.95
N ILE A 42 -2.14 -10.03 -3.53
CA ILE A 42 -1.33 -11.15 -4.06
C ILE A 42 -1.25 -12.26 -3.01
N VAL A 43 -1.59 -13.50 -3.37
CA VAL A 43 -1.39 -14.66 -2.50
C VAL A 43 -0.07 -15.36 -2.84
N ARG A 44 0.81 -15.50 -1.85
CA ARG A 44 2.07 -16.22 -2.01
C ARG A 44 2.47 -16.91 -0.71
N GLY A 45 2.82 -18.20 -0.79
CA GLY A 45 3.31 -18.95 0.38
C GLY A 45 2.30 -19.03 1.53
N GLY A 46 1.00 -19.11 1.24
CA GLY A 46 -0.06 -19.15 2.26
C GLY A 46 -0.26 -17.82 2.99
N THR A 47 0.05 -16.69 2.36
CA THR A 47 -0.19 -15.35 2.91
C THR A 47 -0.71 -14.45 1.80
N ALA A 48 -1.72 -13.65 2.12
CA ALA A 48 -2.21 -12.59 1.25
C ALA A 48 -1.43 -11.30 1.53
N TYR A 49 -0.99 -10.62 0.48
CA TYR A 49 -0.22 -9.40 0.55
C TYR A 49 -1.00 -8.26 -0.07
N ILE A 50 -1.16 -7.20 0.72
CA ILE A 50 -1.63 -5.89 0.25
C ILE A 50 -0.37 -5.09 -0.04
N ALA A 51 -0.14 -4.76 -1.32
CA ALA A 51 1.04 -4.01 -1.74
C ALA A 51 0.86 -2.50 -1.51
N ASP A 52 1.98 -1.78 -1.44
CA ASP A 52 2.03 -0.33 -1.62
C ASP A 52 1.84 0.03 -3.11
N ASP A 53 1.03 1.05 -3.40
CA ASP A 53 0.84 1.66 -4.74
C ASP A 53 1.70 2.93 -4.93
N GLY A 54 2.58 3.21 -3.97
CA GLY A 54 3.47 4.35 -3.98
C GLY A 54 2.98 5.53 -3.15
N GLN A 55 3.80 6.59 -3.16
CA GLN A 55 3.67 7.76 -2.29
C GLN A 55 2.90 8.90 -2.98
N GLU A 56 1.94 9.54 -2.30
CA GLU A 56 1.13 10.64 -2.82
C GLU A 56 1.88 12.00 -2.85
N ASP A 57 2.74 12.28 -1.85
CA ASP A 57 3.39 13.59 -1.75
C ASP A 57 4.76 13.57 -1.06
N TYR A 58 5.63 14.53 -1.36
CA TYR A 58 7.04 14.56 -0.92
C TYR A 58 7.22 14.98 0.55
N LEU A 59 8.39 14.64 1.09
CA LEU A 59 8.93 15.32 2.26
C LEU A 59 8.93 16.86 2.03
N PRO A 60 8.54 17.67 3.03
CA PRO A 60 8.50 19.13 2.91
C PRO A 60 9.84 19.69 2.42
N VAL A 61 9.83 20.76 1.62
CA VAL A 61 11.04 21.36 1.00
C VAL A 61 12.17 21.61 2.02
N GLY A 62 11.85 22.14 3.21
CA GLY A 62 12.85 22.36 4.26
C GLY A 62 13.49 21.08 4.82
N ALA A 63 12.81 19.94 4.75
CA ALA A 63 13.35 18.64 5.15
C ALA A 63 14.27 18.04 4.08
N ARG A 64 13.96 18.25 2.78
CA ARG A 64 14.84 17.86 1.66
C ARG A 64 16.17 18.61 1.72
N ASP A 65 16.12 19.92 1.99
CA ASP A 65 17.30 20.78 2.07
C ASP A 65 18.16 20.50 3.32
N ALA A 66 17.54 20.29 4.48
CA ALA A 66 18.28 20.03 5.73
C ALA A 66 18.99 18.67 5.76
N LEU A 67 18.48 17.68 5.01
CA LEU A 67 19.08 16.34 4.90
C LEU A 67 20.14 16.24 3.78
N ALA A 68 20.38 17.33 3.03
CA ALA A 68 21.23 17.37 1.84
C ALA A 68 20.86 16.32 0.78
N TRP A 69 19.58 15.95 0.72
CA TRP A 69 19.06 15.01 -0.25
C TRP A 69 18.68 15.79 -1.51
N ALA A 70 19.49 15.65 -2.56
CA ALA A 70 19.27 16.34 -3.84
C ALA A 70 17.93 15.95 -4.49
#